data_AF-A0A1E3WJH2-F1
#
_entry.id   AF-A0A1E3WJH2-F1
#
_cell.length_a   1.000
_cell.length_b   1.000
_cell.length_c   1.000
_cell.angle_alpha   90.00
_cell.angle_beta   90.00
_cell.angle_gamma   90.00
#
_symmetry.space_group_name_H-M   'P 1'
#
loop_
_entity.id
_entity.type
_entity.pdbx_description
1 polymer ?
#
loop_
_entity_poly.entity_id
_entity_poly.type
_entity_poly.pdbx_seq_one_letter_code
_entity_poly.pdbx_strand_id
1 'polypeptide(L)'
;MVVGISTDEFNESKGKQSFCSYSERAEIVAACKYVNEVFPERNWNQKRQDILNFNANIFAMGDDWHGKFDEFNDICQVIYLPRTENISTTDIKKRLKSIKQYDIEVLESSLIDALEVVKALSSNE
;
A
#
# COMPACT_ATOMS: atom_id res chain seq x y z
N MET A 1 -5.29 0.01 19.95
CA MET A 1 -5.49 0.96 18.84
C MET A 1 -6.44 0.37 17.81
N VAL A 2 -7.40 1.16 17.31
CA VAL A 2 -8.23 0.80 16.15
C VAL A 2 -7.57 1.39 14.91
N VAL A 3 -7.47 0.62 13.82
CA VAL A 3 -6.75 1.05 12.61
C VAL A 3 -7.66 0.97 11.39
N GLY A 4 -7.87 2.12 10.74
CA GLY A 4 -8.55 2.20 9.45
C GLY A 4 -7.59 1.86 8.32
N ILE A 5 -7.94 0.90 7.47
CA ILE A 5 -7.15 0.50 6.32
C ILE A 5 -7.92 0.78 5.05
N SER A 6 -7.30 1.55 4.15
CA SER A 6 -7.90 1.88 2.86
C SER A 6 -8.28 0.62 2.08
N THR A 7 -9.51 0.53 1.60
CA THR A 7 -9.92 -0.52 0.67
C THR A 7 -9.18 -0.37 -0.65
N ASP A 8 -9.19 -1.40 -1.49
CA ASP A 8 -8.48 -1.37 -2.77
C ASP A 8 -9.06 -0.28 -3.68
N GLU A 9 -10.39 -0.11 -3.68
CA GLU A 9 -11.10 0.94 -4.43
C GLU A 9 -10.72 2.34 -3.94
N PHE A 10 -10.64 2.53 -2.62
CA PHE A 10 -10.24 3.83 -2.08
C PHE A 10 -8.76 4.13 -2.34
N ASN A 11 -7.90 3.11 -2.33
CA ASN A 11 -6.51 3.29 -2.74
C ASN A 11 -6.42 3.71 -4.20
N GLU A 12 -7.17 3.05 -5.09
CA GLU A 12 -7.22 3.39 -6.51
C GLU A 12 -7.69 4.83 -6.72
N SER A 13 -8.71 5.29 -5.99
CA SER A 13 -9.19 6.68 -6.07
C SER A 13 -8.15 7.72 -5.64
N LYS A 14 -7.12 7.31 -4.89
CA LYS A 14 -5.97 8.14 -4.48
C LYS A 14 -4.79 8.04 -5.47
N GLY A 15 -4.97 7.36 -6.59
CA GLY A 15 -3.90 7.06 -7.56
C GLY A 15 -2.83 6.12 -7.01
N LYS A 16 -3.19 5.28 -6.02
CA LYS A 16 -2.26 4.34 -5.37
C LYS A 16 -2.73 2.92 -5.61
N GLN A 17 -1.80 2.03 -5.94
CA GLN A 17 -2.07 0.60 -6.00
C GLN A 17 -1.21 -0.12 -4.96
N SER A 18 -1.86 -0.88 -4.09
CA SER A 18 -1.21 -1.77 -3.13
C SER A 18 -0.85 -3.09 -3.81
N PHE A 19 0.30 -3.66 -3.43
CA PHE A 19 0.69 -4.99 -3.90
C PHE A 19 -0.19 -6.09 -3.30
N CYS A 20 -0.52 -5.96 -2.01
CA CYS A 20 -1.44 -6.83 -1.29
C CYS A 20 -2.87 -6.26 -1.34
N SER A 21 -3.85 -7.14 -1.48
CA SER A 21 -5.28 -6.83 -1.36
C SER A 21 -5.61 -6.22 0.01
N TYR A 22 -6.77 -5.58 0.11
CA TYR A 22 -7.28 -5.09 1.39
C TYR A 22 -7.31 -6.20 2.45
N SER A 23 -7.79 -7.40 2.10
CA SER A 23 -7.92 -8.52 3.04
C SER A 23 -6.57 -8.92 3.64
N GLU A 24 -5.55 -9.08 2.80
CA GLU A 24 -4.20 -9.44 3.25
C GLU A 24 -3.59 -8.33 4.12
N ARG A 25 -3.76 -7.07 3.73
CA ARG A 25 -3.27 -5.93 4.52
C ARG A 25 -3.96 -5.84 5.88
N ALA A 26 -5.26 -6.08 5.91
CA ALA A 26 -6.05 -6.09 7.14
C ALA A 26 -5.60 -7.21 8.09
N GLU A 27 -5.36 -8.41 7.57
CA GLU A 27 -4.86 -9.54 8.36
C GLU A 27 -3.49 -9.23 8.97
N ILE A 28 -2.55 -8.72 8.16
CA ILE A 28 -1.19 -8.37 8.63
C ILE A 28 -1.24 -7.32 9.74
N VAL A 29 -2.06 -6.27 9.57
CA VAL A 29 -2.18 -5.19 10.56
C VAL A 29 -2.90 -5.68 11.82
N ALA A 30 -3.93 -6.51 11.68
CA ALA A 30 -4.64 -7.10 12.82
C ALA A 30 -3.72 -7.98 13.68
N ALA A 31 -2.71 -8.61 13.08
CA ALA A 31 -1.71 -9.40 13.80
C ALA A 31 -0.66 -8.57 14.58
N CYS A 32 -0.65 -7.24 14.42
CA CYS A 32 0.30 -6.38 15.12
C CYS A 32 -0.04 -6.28 16.62
N LYS A 33 0.99 -6.39 17.48
CA LYS A 33 0.87 -6.37 18.96
C LYS A 33 0.02 -5.22 19.54
N TYR A 34 0.02 -4.06 18.89
CA TYR A 34 -0.63 -2.84 19.40
C TYR A 34 -2.02 -2.59 18.79
N VAL A 35 -2.42 -3.40 17.81
CA VAL A 35 -3.69 -3.26 17.10
C VAL A 35 -4.73 -4.12 17.80
N ASN A 36 -5.87 -3.52 18.13
CA ASN A 36 -7.01 -4.23 18.72
C ASN A 36 -8.06 -4.57 17.67
N GLU A 37 -8.28 -3.67 16.71
CA GLU A 37 -9.30 -3.80 15.69
C GLU A 37 -8.85 -3.12 14.40
N VAL A 38 -9.29 -3.68 13.27
CA VAL A 38 -9.06 -3.14 11.93
C VAL A 38 -10.40 -2.96 11.24
N PHE A 39 -10.59 -1.83 10.56
CA PHE A 39 -11.82 -1.56 9.81
C PHE A 39 -11.51 -1.00 8.40
N PRO A 40 -12.43 -1.17 7.43
CA PRO A 40 -12.24 -0.67 6.08
C PRO A 40 -12.45 0.85 5.99
N GLU A 41 -11.47 1.54 5.42
CA GLU A 41 -11.54 2.95 5.03
C GLU A 41 -11.86 3.05 3.53
N ARG A 42 -13.05 3.54 3.21
CA ARG A 42 -13.62 3.61 1.85
C ARG A 42 -13.59 5.02 1.24
N ASN A 43 -13.53 6.06 2.06
CA ASN A 43 -13.47 7.45 1.59
C ASN A 43 -12.93 8.41 2.67
N TRP A 44 -12.81 9.70 2.34
CA TRP A 44 -12.37 10.72 3.30
C TRP A 44 -13.47 11.15 4.28
N ASN A 45 -14.73 11.20 3.82
CA ASN A 45 -15.85 11.75 4.58
C ASN A 45 -16.25 10.87 5.78
N GLN A 46 -15.93 9.58 5.75
CA GLN A 46 -16.24 8.68 6.86
C GLN A 46 -15.46 8.99 8.14
N LYS A 47 -14.30 9.66 8.06
CA LYS A 47 -13.39 9.85 9.21
C LYS A 47 -14.08 10.46 10.42
N ARG A 48 -14.90 11.49 10.20
CA ARG A 48 -15.62 12.15 11.28
C ARG A 48 -16.58 11.18 11.98
N GLN A 49 -17.31 10.38 11.21
CA GLN A 49 -18.23 9.40 11.74
C GLN A 49 -17.49 8.26 12.45
N ASP A 50 -16.35 7.83 11.91
CA ASP A 50 -15.51 6.79 12.52
C ASP A 50 -14.99 7.25 13.90
N ILE A 51 -14.49 8.49 14.00
CA ILE A 51 -14.05 9.08 15.27
C ILE A 51 -15.16 9.03 16.32
N LEU A 52 -16.38 9.40 15.93
CA LEU A 52 -17.55 9.35 16.83
C LEU A 52 -17.95 7.91 17.18
N ASN A 53 -18.04 7.02 16.20
CA ASN A 53 -18.48 5.63 16.40
C ASN A 53 -17.54 4.85 17.32
N PHE A 54 -16.23 5.07 17.17
CA PHE A 54 -15.22 4.43 18.00
C PHE A 54 -14.94 5.20 19.30
N ASN A 55 -15.63 6.33 19.53
CA ASN A 55 -15.38 7.24 20.66
C ASN A 55 -13.89 7.58 20.81
N ALA A 56 -13.22 7.87 19.68
CA ALA A 56 -11.78 8.06 19.66
C ALA A 56 -11.40 9.37 20.34
N ASN A 57 -10.57 9.30 21.38
CA ASN A 57 -10.02 10.49 22.04
C ASN A 57 -8.85 11.09 21.25
N ILE A 58 -8.13 10.27 20.48
CA ILE A 58 -6.95 10.67 19.70
C ILE A 58 -7.11 10.16 18.26
N PHE A 59 -6.91 11.05 17.30
CA PHE A 59 -6.76 10.73 15.88
C PHE A 59 -5.30 10.95 15.48
N ALA A 60 -4.59 9.86 15.16
CA ALA A 60 -3.17 9.90 14.83
C ALA A 60 -2.92 9.65 13.33
N MET A 61 -2.06 10.45 12.71
CA MET A 61 -1.62 10.31 11.32
C MET A 61 -0.10 10.55 11.21
N GLY A 62 0.51 10.18 10.09
CA GLY A 62 1.88 10.59 9.78
C GLY A 62 1.97 12.10 9.50
N ASP A 63 3.12 12.70 9.78
CA ASP A 63 3.47 14.10 9.51
C ASP A 63 3.31 14.54 8.04
N ASP A 64 3.36 13.61 7.08
CA ASP A 64 3.01 13.87 5.66
C ASP A 64 1.60 14.48 5.50
N TRP A 65 0.74 14.34 6.51
CA TRP A 65 -0.64 14.82 6.53
C TRP A 65 -0.84 16.04 7.43
N HIS A 66 0.23 16.67 7.92
CA HIS A 66 0.16 17.77 8.85
C HIS A 66 -0.77 18.89 8.37
N GLY A 67 -1.69 19.31 9.23
CA GLY A 67 -2.71 20.34 8.95
C GLY A 67 -3.95 19.85 8.20
N LYS A 68 -3.92 18.68 7.55
CA LYS A 68 -5.03 18.24 6.69
C LYS A 68 -6.27 17.80 7.48
N PHE A 69 -6.11 17.29 8.69
CA PHE A 69 -7.22 16.75 9.50
C PHE A 69 -7.51 17.59 10.74
N ASP A 70 -7.02 18.83 10.78
CA ASP A 70 -7.16 19.72 11.94
C ASP A 70 -8.62 20.10 12.21
N GLU A 71 -9.48 19.95 11.20
CA GLU A 71 -10.93 20.10 11.33
C GLU A 71 -11.56 19.18 12.38
N PHE A 72 -10.91 18.05 12.74
CA PHE A 72 -11.42 17.12 13.76
C PHE A 72 -10.98 17.46 15.19
N ASN A 73 -10.24 18.55 15.40
CA ASN A 73 -9.89 19.03 16.74
C ASN A 73 -11.12 19.47 17.56
N ASP A 74 -12.28 19.64 16.92
CA ASP A 74 -13.56 19.91 17.58
C ASP A 74 -14.11 18.69 18.34
N ILE A 75 -13.70 17.47 17.98
CA ILE A 75 -14.24 16.21 18.54
C ILE A 75 -13.18 15.28 19.14
N CYS A 76 -11.90 15.45 18.82
CA CYS A 76 -10.82 14.61 19.35
C CYS A 76 -9.47 15.34 19.28
N GLN A 77 -8.43 14.79 19.91
CA GLN A 77 -7.07 15.31 19.77
C GLN A 77 -6.43 14.80 18.48
N VAL A 78 -6.07 15.70 17.56
CA VAL A 78 -5.34 15.35 16.34
C VAL A 78 -3.83 15.37 16.59
N ILE A 79 -3.14 14.26 16.30
CA ILE A 79 -1.69 14.12 16.49
C ILE A 79 -1.03 13.69 15.18
N TYR A 80 0.04 14.38 14.79
CA TYR A 80 0.89 14.02 13.66
C TYR A 80 2.20 13.42 14.17
N LEU A 81 2.47 12.18 13.79
CA LEU A 81 3.67 11.43 14.18
C LEU A 81 4.76 11.63 13.13
N PRO A 82 6.00 11.97 13.52
CA PRO A 82 7.09 12.10 12.57
C PRO A 82 7.35 10.76 11.87
N ARG A 83 7.75 10.79 10.60
CA ARG A 83 8.18 9.56 9.92
C ARG A 83 9.34 8.92 10.68
N THR A 84 9.32 7.58 10.73
CA THR A 84 10.52 6.84 11.12
C THR A 84 11.61 7.09 10.08
N GLU A 85 12.72 7.68 10.49
CA GLU A 85 13.89 7.83 9.64
C GLU A 85 14.38 6.44 9.18
N ASN A 86 14.80 6.34 7.92
CA ASN A 86 15.40 5.14 7.31
C ASN A 86 14.49 3.91 7.05
N ILE A 87 13.15 4.03 7.12
CA ILE A 87 12.23 2.97 6.65
C ILE A 87 11.22 3.55 5.64
N SER A 88 11.57 3.51 4.36
CA SER A 88 10.63 3.84 3.28
C SER A 88 10.22 2.58 2.51
N THR A 89 8.92 2.48 2.20
CA THR A 89 8.38 1.48 1.27
C THR A 89 9.06 1.57 -0.11
N THR A 90 9.63 2.72 -0.47
CA THR A 90 10.43 2.91 -1.68
C THR A 90 11.76 2.15 -1.60
N ASP A 91 12.46 2.18 -0.46
CA ASP A 91 13.73 1.48 -0.28
C ASP A 91 13.53 -0.03 -0.19
N ILE A 92 12.45 -0.47 0.45
CA ILE A 92 12.05 -1.88 0.47
C ILE A 92 11.67 -2.36 -0.94
N LYS A 93 10.89 -1.58 -1.71
CA LYS A 93 10.59 -1.89 -3.13
C LYS A 93 11.86 -1.95 -4.00
N LYS A 94 12.84 -1.07 -3.76
CA LYS A 94 14.15 -1.12 -4.43
C LYS A 94 14.94 -2.37 -4.07
N ARG A 95 14.93 -2.77 -2.79
CA ARG A 95 15.61 -3.99 -2.32
C ARG A 95 14.93 -5.27 -2.78
N LEU A 96 13.61 -5.27 -2.96
CA LEU A 96 12.82 -6.41 -3.43
C LEU A 96 12.79 -6.56 -4.96
N LYS A 97 13.27 -5.58 -5.73
CA LYS A 97 13.57 -5.77 -7.16
C LYS A 97 14.81 -6.66 -7.29
N SER A 98 14.61 -7.98 -7.23
CA SER A 98 15.68 -8.97 -7.41
C SER A 98 15.77 -9.53 -8.84
N ILE A 99 15.08 -8.93 -9.81
CA ILE A 99 15.37 -9.17 -11.23
C ILE A 99 16.49 -8.20 -11.59
N LYS A 100 17.72 -8.73 -11.70
CA LYS A 100 18.87 -7.94 -12.15
C LYS A 100 18.69 -7.66 -13.64
N GLN A 101 19.24 -6.55 -14.12
CA GLN A 101 19.27 -6.24 -15.56
C GLN A 101 19.77 -7.43 -16.39
N TYR A 102 20.76 -8.15 -15.87
CA TYR A 102 21.27 -9.40 -16.43
C TYR A 102 20.19 -10.48 -16.61
N ASP A 103 19.29 -10.67 -15.64
CA ASP A 103 18.23 -11.67 -15.73
C ASP A 103 17.23 -11.33 -16.85
N ILE A 104 17.00 -10.03 -17.10
CA ILE A 104 16.17 -9.56 -18.22
C ILE A 104 16.86 -9.81 -19.56
N GLU A 105 18.14 -9.50 -19.66
CA GLU A 105 18.92 -9.71 -20.90
C GLU A 105 18.99 -11.21 -21.28
N VAL A 106 19.15 -12.10 -20.29
CA VAL A 106 19.14 -13.55 -20.49
C VAL A 106 17.76 -14.04 -20.97
N LEU A 107 16.67 -13.51 -20.40
CA LEU A 107 15.32 -13.84 -20.81
C LEU A 107 15.02 -13.36 -22.23
N GLU A 108 15.43 -12.14 -22.58
CA GLU A 108 15.28 -11.58 -23.93
C GLU A 108 16.02 -12.43 -24.98
N SER A 109 17.28 -12.79 -24.71
CA SER A 109 18.05 -13.67 -25.60
C SER A 109 17.35 -15.02 -25.79
N SER A 110 16.91 -15.64 -24.70
CA SER A 110 16.25 -16.95 -24.75
C SER A 110 14.93 -16.91 -25.55
N LEU A 111 14.18 -15.81 -25.48
CA LEU A 111 12.95 -15.62 -26.25
C LEU A 111 13.23 -15.45 -27.75
N ILE A 112 14.31 -14.74 -28.11
CA ILE A 112 14.74 -14.56 -29.50
C ILE A 112 15.10 -15.92 -30.10
N ASP A 113 15.90 -16.72 -29.39
CA ASP A 113 16.30 -18.07 -29.85
C ASP A 113 15.09 -18.98 -30.08
N ALA A 114 14.12 -18.97 -29.15
CA ALA A 114 12.89 -19.73 -29.28
C ALA A 114 12.04 -19.28 -30.49
N LEU A 115 11.97 -17.97 -30.74
CA LEU A 115 11.29 -17.40 -31.90
C LEU A 115 11.95 -17.81 -33.22
N GLU A 116 13.28 -17.92 -33.26
CA GLU A 116 14.00 -18.40 -34.44
C GLU A 116 13.67 -19.87 -34.74
N VAL A 117 13.61 -20.71 -33.71
CA VAL A 117 13.20 -22.12 -33.87
C VAL A 117 11.77 -22.22 -34.42
N VAL A 118 10.83 -21.46 -33.86
CA VAL A 118 9.44 -21.43 -34.35
C VAL A 118 9.37 -20.97 -35.80
N LYS A 119 10.12 -19.92 -36.16
CA LYS A 119 10.20 -19.43 -37.55
C LYS A 119 10.75 -20.49 -38.50
N ALA A 120 11.83 -21.17 -38.11
CA ALA A 120 12.42 -22.24 -38.91
C ALA A 120 11.45 -23.40 -39.13
N LEU A 121 10.64 -23.75 -38.12
CA LEU A 121 9.60 -24.78 -38.24
C LEU A 121 8.44 -24.32 -39.12
N SER A 122 8.03 -23.05 -39.04
CA SER A 122 6.96 -22.49 -39.88
C SER A 122 7.38 -22.24 -41.33
N SER A 123 8.68 -22.18 -41.62
CA SER A 123 9.22 -21.96 -42.97
C SER A 123 9.50 -23.27 -43.73
N ASN A 124 9.23 -24.42 -43.10
CA ASN A 124 9.39 -25.76 -43.68
C ASN A 124 8.06 -26.38 -44.15
N GLU A 125 7.02 -25.55 -44.36
CA GLU A 125 5.80 -25.89 -45.12
C GLU A 125 5.80 -25.21 -46.50
#